data_AF-A0A971XCX7-F1
#
_entry.id   AF-A0A971XCX7-F1
#
_cell.length_a   1.000
_cell.length_b   1.000
_cell.length_c   1.000
_cell.angle_alpha   90.00
_cell.angle_beta   90.00
_cell.angle_gamma   90.00
#
_symmetry.space_group_name_H-M   'P 1'
#
loop_
_entity.id
_entity.type
_entity.pdbx_description
1 polymer ?
#
loop_
_entity_poly.entity_id
_entity_poly.type
_entity_poly.pdbx_seq_one_letter_code
_entity_poly.pdbx_strand_id
1 'polypeptide(L)' 'MKNYTVIRVHKNEFGQACKVLDTFPDYTTAYFFISKMNKMYQTASLHFVIDAY' A
#
# COMPACT_ATOMS: atom_id res chain seq x y z
N MET A 1 5.98 19.68 -2.58
CA MET A 1 4.92 18.86 -3.22
C MET A 1 4.74 17.63 -2.35
N LYS A 2 3.50 17.25 -2.01
CA LYS A 2 3.27 16.04 -1.20
C LYS A 2 3.46 14.81 -2.08
N ASN A 3 4.14 13.80 -1.57
CA ASN A 3 4.28 12.51 -2.23
C ASN A 3 3.37 11.49 -1.53
N TYR A 4 2.91 10.49 -2.29
CA TYR A 4 1.98 9.47 -1.83
C TYR A 4 2.63 8.11 -1.97
N THR A 5 2.94 7.48 -0.84
CA THR A 5 3.66 6.21 -0.81
C THR A 5 2.71 5.05 -0.64
N VAL A 6 2.82 4.04 -1.50
CA VAL A 6 2.06 2.80 -1.36
C VAL A 6 2.83 1.82 -0.48
N ILE A 7 2.20 1.40 0.60
CA ILE A 7 2.77 0.53 1.62
C ILE A 7 2.04 -0.81 1.59
N ARG A 8 2.80 -1.89 1.43
CA ARG A 8 2.32 -3.25 1.63
C ARG A 8 2.39 -3.60 3.11
N VAL A 9 1.26 -3.96 3.67
CA VAL A 9 1.09 -4.38 5.06
C VAL A 9 0.79 -5.87 5.10
N HIS A 10 1.69 -6.65 5.70
CA HIS A 10 1.53 -8.08 5.88
C HIS A 10 1.47 -8.41 7.37
N LYS A 11 0.36 -9.00 7.82
CA LYS A 11 0.18 -9.50 9.18
C LYS A 11 0.56 -10.98 9.23
N ASN A 12 1.42 -11.34 10.16
CA ASN A 12 1.82 -12.72 10.41
C ASN A 12 1.73 -13.05 11.91
N GLU A 13 2.09 -14.28 12.28
CA GLU A 13 2.08 -14.75 13.68
C GLU A 13 2.95 -13.92 14.63
N PHE A 14 3.92 -13.19 14.08
CA PHE A 14 4.88 -12.37 14.83
C PHE A 14 4.52 -10.88 14.85
N GLY A 15 3.40 -10.47 14.23
CA GLY A 15 2.93 -9.09 14.21
C GLY A 15 2.65 -8.55 12.81
N GLN A 16 3.05 -7.31 12.55
CA GLN A 16 2.78 -6.60 11.30
C GLN A 16 4.10 -6.14 10.66
N ALA A 17 4.34 -6.56 9.42
CA ALA A 17 5.46 -6.12 8.60
C ALA A 17 4.98 -5.14 7.53
N CYS A 18 5.67 -4.01 7.40
CA CYS A 18 5.37 -2.97 6.41
C CYS A 18 6.53 -2.87 5.40
N LYS A 19 6.20 -2.73 4.11
CA LYS A 19 7.19 -2.48 3.05
C LYS A 19 6.66 -1.43 2.08
N VAL A 20 7.44 -0.37 1.87
CA VAL A 20 7.20 0.60 0.79
C VAL A 20 7.42 -0.09 -0.56
N LEU A 21 6.44 0.02 -1.45
CA LEU A 21 6.53 -0.53 -2.79
C LEU A 21 6.91 0.54 -3.82
N ASP A 22 6.24 1.69 -3.76
CA ASP A 22 6.38 2.75 -4.73
C ASP A 22 5.88 4.09 -4.16
N THR A 23 6.28 5.20 -4.77
CA THR A 23 5.94 6.57 -4.37
C THR A 23 5.48 7.38 -5.58
N PHE A 24 4.31 8.00 -5.46
CA PHE A 24 3.65 8.75 -6.53
C PHE A 24 3.58 10.25 -6.19
N PRO A 25 3.61 11.13 -7.21
CA PRO A 25 3.49 12.58 -7.01
C PRO A 25 2.04 13.03 -6.73
N ASP A 26 1.05 12.17 -6.94
CA ASP A 26 -0.37 12.47 -6.73
C ASP A 26 -1.13 11.27 -6.13
N TYR A 27 -2.20 11.60 -5.38
CA TYR A 27 -3.01 10.60 -4.67
C TYR A 27 -3.80 9.69 -5.62
N THR A 28 -4.26 10.24 -6.74
CA THR A 28 -5.13 9.52 -7.69
C THR A 28 -4.39 8.34 -8.32
N THR A 29 -3.14 8.55 -8.73
CA THR A 29 -2.28 7.50 -9.28
C THR A 29 -1.96 6.44 -8.23
N ALA A 30 -1.60 6.85 -7.01
CA ALA A 30 -1.39 5.92 -5.89
C ALA A 30 -2.66 5.09 -5.62
N TYR A 31 -3.83 5.73 -5.64
CA TYR A 31 -5.12 5.07 -5.44
C TYR A 31 -5.44 4.02 -6.51
N PHE A 32 -5.24 4.35 -7.79
CA PHE A 32 -5.41 3.38 -8.86
C PHE A 32 -4.46 2.19 -8.72
N PHE A 33 -3.21 2.44 -8.34
CA PHE A 33 -2.24 1.40 -8.06
C PHE A 33 -2.70 0.49 -6.91
N ILE A 34 -3.04 1.04 -5.73
CA ILE A 34 -3.46 0.19 -4.60
C ILE A 34 -4.74 -0.58 -4.90
N SER A 35 -5.67 0.01 -5.65
CA SER A 35 -6.95 -0.63 -5.98
C SER A 35 -6.72 -1.89 -6.81
N LYS A 36 -5.80 -1.83 -7.79
CA LYS A 36 -5.37 -2.99 -8.56
C LYS A 36 -4.66 -4.04 -7.68
N MET A 37 -3.76 -3.61 -6.79
CA MET A 37 -3.03 -4.52 -5.91
C MET A 37 -3.96 -5.23 -4.91
N ASN A 38 -4.89 -4.50 -4.30
CA ASN A 38 -5.88 -5.06 -3.40
C ASN A 38 -6.78 -6.06 -4.15
N LYS A 39 -7.23 -5.74 -5.37
CA LYS A 39 -8.02 -6.69 -6.18
C LYS A 39 -7.27 -7.99 -6.50
N MET A 40 -5.94 -7.94 -6.68
CA MET A 40 -5.13 -9.11 -7.07
C MET A 40 -4.63 -9.94 -5.87
N TYR A 41 -4.33 -9.29 -4.75
CA TYR A 41 -3.54 -9.90 -3.67
C TYR A 41 -4.12 -9.71 -2.27
N GLN A 42 -5.23 -8.97 -2.10
CA GLN A 42 -5.77 -8.72 -0.76
C GLN A 42 -6.24 -10.03 -0.12
N THR A 43 -5.76 -10.25 1.10
CA THR A 43 -6.21 -11.33 1.97
C THR A 43 -6.46 -10.76 3.36
N ALA A 44 -6.97 -11.57 4.29
CA ALA A 44 -7.08 -11.17 5.70
C ALA A 44 -5.70 -10.83 6.34
N SER A 45 -4.60 -11.27 5.74
CA SER A 45 -3.24 -11.07 6.23
C SER A 45 -2.43 -10.10 5.37
N LEU A 46 -2.92 -9.65 4.22
CA LEU A 46 -2.18 -8.80 3.29
C LEU A 46 -3.07 -7.66 2.77
N HIS A 47 -2.63 -6.42 3.02
CA HIS A 47 -3.32 -5.20 2.61
C HIS A 47 -2.34 -4.19 2.00
N PHE A 48 -2.87 -3.31 1.15
CA PHE A 48 -2.12 -2.21 0.55
C PHE A 48 -2.77 -0.88 0.94
N VAL A 49 -1.99 0.04 1.49
CA VAL A 49 -2.44 1.35 1.99
C VAL A 49 -1.61 2.48 1.39
N ILE A 50 -2.12 3.70 1.46
CA ILE A 50 -1.42 4.92 1.02
C ILE A 50 -1.09 5.75 2.26
N ASP A 51 0.14 6.24 2.32
CA ASP A 51 0.57 7.25 3.28
C ASP A 51 1.02 8.52 2.56
N ALA A 52 0.68 9.69 3.12
CA ALA A 52 1.05 10.98 2.56
C ALA A 52 2.31 11.50 3.26
N TYR A 53 3.40 11.60 2.51
CA TYR A 53 4.71 12.03 2.95
C TYR A 53 5.05 13.44 2.43
#